data_AF-A0ABD2W5C8-F1
#
_entry.id   AF-A0ABD2W5C8-F1
#
_cell.length_a   1.000
_cell.length_b   1.000
_cell.length_c   1.000
_cell.angle_alpha   90.00
_cell.angle_beta   90.00
_cell.angle_gamma   90.00
#
_symmetry.space_group_name_H-M   'P 1'
#
loop_
_entity.id
_entity.type
_entity.pdbx_description
1 polymer ?
#
loop_
_entity_poly.entity_id
_entity_poly.type
_entity_poly.pdbx_seq_one_letter_code
_entity_poly.pdbx_strand_id
1 'polypeptide(L)'
;MDLQINALREAQDALYRLGEGKIPHQFLNPQTVQDIAMEIQQNNTDLQVPIPQKNLQSEEIMRISTVDTITLRGKTLMIIYIPLVDRKPYRVHKFHSLPIPQKGQDSTTLGAAHIKPTHLYLILSEDHKQYMKYNQLEMDKCIKRQHLSICPISMAIRESYLSSEWEIILLLDPTQDALRQCNLMFNLEPSTKWYYLSHKSSWLYSIMT
;
A
#
# COMPACT_ATOMS: atom_id res chain seq x y z
N MET A 1 -3.44 17.93 48.02
CA MET A 1 -4.15 16.63 47.89
C MET A 1 -4.65 16.43 46.47
N ASP A 2 -5.32 17.43 45.88
CA ASP A 2 -5.87 17.35 44.51
C ASP A 2 -4.82 17.13 43.39
N LEU A 3 -3.62 17.71 43.52
CA LEU A 3 -2.52 17.51 42.56
C LEU A 3 -2.02 16.05 42.49
N GLN A 4 -2.00 15.33 43.63
CA GLN A 4 -1.57 13.93 43.66
C GLN A 4 -2.65 12.98 43.11
N ILE A 5 -3.92 13.31 43.34
CA ILE A 5 -5.05 12.54 42.80
C ILE A 5 -5.11 12.69 41.27
N ASN A 6 -4.89 13.89 40.75
CA ASN A 6 -4.84 14.13 39.30
C ASN A 6 -3.69 13.38 38.62
N ALA A 7 -2.48 13.43 39.20
CA ALA A 7 -1.32 12.71 38.67
C ALA A 7 -1.52 11.18 38.64
N LEU A 8 -2.16 10.61 39.67
CA LEU A 8 -2.52 9.20 39.71
C LEU A 8 -3.54 8.84 38.63
N ARG A 9 -4.53 9.71 38.39
CA ARG A 9 -5.55 9.49 37.37
C ARG A 9 -4.98 9.55 35.95
N GLU A 10 -4.07 10.50 35.69
CA GLU A 10 -3.34 10.61 34.43
C GLU A 10 -2.44 9.40 34.18
N ALA A 11 -1.72 8.93 35.21
CA ALA A 11 -0.91 7.72 35.11
C ALA A 11 -1.75 6.47 34.82
N GLN A 12 -2.94 6.36 35.44
CA GLN A 12 -3.85 5.25 35.21
C GLN A 12 -4.46 5.27 33.79
N ASP A 13 -4.89 6.44 33.28
CA ASP A 13 -5.38 6.57 31.90
C ASP A 13 -4.29 6.24 30.88
N ALA A 14 -3.06 6.66 31.15
CA ALA A 14 -1.90 6.30 30.35
C ALA A 14 -1.68 4.79 30.30
N LEU A 15 -1.64 4.11 31.46
CA LEU A 15 -1.46 2.66 31.53
C LEU A 15 -2.61 1.91 30.84
N TYR A 16 -3.85 2.38 30.97
CA TYR A 16 -5.00 1.80 30.30
C TYR A 16 -4.85 1.88 28.77
N ARG A 17 -4.53 3.07 28.24
CA ARG A 17 -4.30 3.27 26.79
C ARG A 17 -3.14 2.44 26.27
N LEU A 18 -2.06 2.35 27.05
CA LEU A 18 -0.91 1.50 26.74
C LEU A 18 -1.32 0.02 26.65
N GLY A 19 -2.16 -0.45 27.58
CA GLY A 19 -2.73 -1.80 27.53
C GLY A 19 -3.61 -2.07 26.29
N GLU A 20 -4.18 -1.03 25.69
CA GLU A 20 -4.89 -1.10 24.40
C GLU A 20 -3.96 -0.95 23.18
N GLY A 21 -2.63 -0.87 23.37
CA GLY A 21 -1.67 -0.63 22.30
C GLY A 21 -1.71 0.79 21.73
N LYS A 22 -2.28 1.75 22.47
CA LYS A 22 -2.34 3.18 22.09
C LYS A 22 -1.25 3.94 22.83
N ILE A 23 -0.67 4.93 22.16
CA ILE A 23 0.31 5.85 22.75
C ILE A 23 -0.43 7.04 23.35
N PRO A 24 -0.33 7.31 24.66
CA PRO A 24 -0.77 8.57 25.23
C PRO A 24 0.08 9.73 24.71
N HIS A 25 -0.54 10.83 24.27
CA HIS A 25 0.14 12.01 23.69
C HIS A 25 1.28 12.56 24.59
N GLN A 26 1.14 12.42 25.91
CA GLN A 26 2.15 12.84 26.89
C GLN A 26 3.50 12.12 26.77
N PHE A 27 3.57 10.95 26.13
CA PHE A 27 4.83 10.19 25.94
C PHE A 27 5.53 10.48 24.61
N LEU A 28 4.86 11.13 23.66
CA LEU A 28 5.41 11.46 22.34
C LEU A 28 5.11 12.93 22.03
N ASN A 29 5.92 13.82 22.61
CA ASN A 29 5.81 15.24 22.30
C ASN A 29 6.40 15.54 20.90
N PRO A 30 6.01 16.66 20.25
CA PRO A 30 6.48 17.00 18.91
C PRO A 30 8.00 17.15 18.77
N GLN A 31 8.71 17.55 19.84
CA GLN A 31 10.17 17.72 19.81
C GLN A 31 10.86 16.36 19.75
N THR A 32 10.47 15.41 20.61
CA THR A 32 10.98 14.04 20.60
C THR A 32 10.76 13.37 19.24
N VAL A 33 9.60 13.63 18.64
CA VAL A 33 9.27 13.18 17.28
C VAL A 33 10.25 13.73 16.24
N GLN A 34 10.56 15.03 16.30
CA GLN A 34 11.52 15.65 15.39
C GLN A 34 12.94 15.12 15.60
N ASP A 35 13.35 14.96 16.86
CA ASP A 35 14.67 14.45 17.22
C ASP A 35 14.87 13.03 16.66
N ILE A 36 13.87 12.15 16.83
CA ILE A 36 13.86 10.80 16.22
C ILE A 36 13.96 10.87 14.71
N ALA A 37 13.16 11.73 14.06
CA ALA A 37 13.19 11.86 12.60
C ALA A 37 14.55 12.34 12.08
N MET A 38 15.20 13.29 12.78
CA MET A 38 16.54 13.78 12.46
C MET A 38 17.59 12.70 12.65
N GLU A 39 17.55 11.97 13.76
CA GLU A 39 18.48 10.86 14.02
C GLU A 39 18.39 9.77 12.95
N ILE A 40 17.16 9.39 12.56
CA ILE A 40 16.93 8.40 11.51
C ILE A 40 17.49 8.90 10.17
N GLN A 41 17.28 10.18 9.82
CA GLN A 41 17.82 10.77 8.60
C GLN A 41 19.35 10.84 8.58
N GLN A 42 19.98 11.08 9.73
CA GLN A 42 21.44 11.13 9.85
C GLN A 42 22.07 9.74 9.71
N ASN A 43 21.41 8.72 10.26
CA ASN A 43 21.94 7.35 10.31
C ASN A 43 21.48 6.46 9.14
N ASN A 44 20.50 6.89 8.34
CA ASN A 44 19.95 6.10 7.24
C ASN A 44 19.83 6.93 5.96
N THR A 45 20.58 6.56 4.93
CA THR A 45 20.56 7.24 3.62
C THR A 45 19.36 6.88 2.77
N ASP A 46 18.78 5.69 2.95
CA ASP A 46 17.78 5.15 2.02
C ASP A 46 16.37 5.11 2.61
N LEU A 47 16.25 5.30 3.92
CA LEU A 47 15.00 5.26 4.67
C LEU A 47 14.62 6.64 5.20
N GLN A 48 13.32 6.86 5.36
CA GLN A 48 12.77 8.06 5.96
C GLN A 48 11.46 7.76 6.70
N VAL A 49 11.09 8.68 7.59
CA VAL A 49 9.76 8.67 8.21
C VAL A 49 8.72 8.99 7.12
N PRO A 50 7.61 8.24 7.02
CA PRO A 50 6.61 8.39 5.95
C PRO A 50 5.72 9.63 6.09
N ILE A 51 6.10 10.59 6.93
CA ILE A 51 5.35 11.82 7.17
C ILE A 51 6.27 12.98 6.78
N PRO A 52 5.86 13.86 5.84
CA PRO A 52 6.62 15.05 5.49
C PRO A 52 6.87 15.90 6.75
N GLN A 53 8.08 16.47 6.89
CA GLN A 53 8.44 17.29 8.07
C GLN A 53 7.40 18.39 8.38
N LYS A 54 6.84 19.04 7.36
CA LYS A 54 5.79 20.07 7.50
C LYS A 54 4.51 19.57 8.18
N ASN A 55 4.25 18.26 8.15
CA ASN A 55 3.06 17.62 8.70
C ASN A 55 3.42 16.69 9.88
N LEU A 56 4.66 16.75 10.39
CA LEU A 56 5.15 15.87 11.43
C LEU A 56 4.55 16.27 12.78
N GLN A 57 3.40 15.70 13.09
CA GLN A 57 2.69 15.85 14.36
C GLN A 57 2.65 14.51 15.09
N SER A 58 2.61 14.57 16.43
CA SER A 58 2.54 13.37 17.27
C SER A 58 1.38 12.45 16.87
N GLU A 59 0.23 13.02 16.53
CA GLU A 59 -0.97 12.31 16.09
C GLU A 59 -0.72 11.46 14.85
N GLU A 60 -0.03 12.01 13.85
CA GLU A 60 0.24 11.29 12.60
C GLU A 60 1.23 10.14 12.82
N ILE A 61 2.24 10.33 13.68
CA ILE A 61 3.15 9.26 14.07
C ILE A 61 2.41 8.16 14.82
N MET A 62 1.64 8.52 15.84
CA MET A 62 0.89 7.53 16.62
C MET A 62 -0.08 6.71 15.76
N ARG A 63 -0.62 7.30 14.69
CA ARG A 63 -1.52 6.60 13.76
C ARG A 63 -0.82 5.56 12.89
N ILE A 64 0.47 5.71 12.61
CA ILE A 64 1.26 4.77 11.79
C ILE A 64 2.08 3.80 12.64
N SER A 65 2.29 4.13 13.91
CA SER A 65 3.10 3.32 14.80
C SER A 65 2.31 2.15 15.39
N THR A 66 3.02 1.06 15.69
CA THR A 66 2.52 -0.01 16.57
C THR A 66 3.19 0.08 17.92
N VAL A 67 2.51 -0.39 18.97
CA VAL A 67 3.00 -0.30 20.34
C VAL A 67 2.95 -1.68 20.98
N ASP A 68 4.08 -2.10 21.53
CA ASP A 68 4.13 -3.24 22.42
C ASP A 68 4.42 -2.77 23.85
N THR A 69 3.75 -3.41 24.80
CA THR A 69 3.94 -3.13 26.23
C THR A 69 4.42 -4.38 26.93
N ILE A 70 5.55 -4.27 27.63
CA ILE A 70 6.13 -5.36 28.41
C ILE A 70 6.13 -4.92 29.87
N THR A 71 5.42 -5.66 30.72
CA THR A 71 5.46 -5.42 32.17
C THR A 71 6.36 -6.46 32.84
N LEU A 72 7.44 -6.01 33.46
CA LEU A 72 8.42 -6.87 34.13
C LEU A 72 8.78 -6.29 35.50
N ARG A 73 8.59 -7.09 36.56
CA ARG A 73 8.93 -6.72 37.96
C ARG A 73 8.35 -5.36 38.39
N GLY A 74 7.09 -5.09 38.03
CA GLY A 74 6.40 -3.85 38.36
C GLY A 74 6.83 -2.62 37.54
N LYS A 75 7.67 -2.81 36.51
CA LYS A 75 8.00 -1.77 35.53
C LYS A 75 7.32 -2.08 34.20
N THR A 76 6.69 -1.09 33.60
CA THR A 76 6.12 -1.18 32.25
C THR A 76 7.07 -0.51 31.26
N LEU A 77 7.55 -1.29 30.29
CA LEU A 77 8.32 -0.82 29.14
C LEU A 77 7.36 -0.70 27.96
N MET A 78 7.40 0.43 27.29
CA MET A 78 6.68 0.68 26.04
C MET A 78 7.70 0.67 24.90
N ILE A 79 7.44 -0.13 23.87
CA ILE A 79 8.22 -0.17 22.64
C ILE A 79 7.33 0.36 21.53
N ILE A 80 7.76 1.46 20.90
CA ILE A 80 7.04 2.09 19.79
C ILE A 80 7.77 1.74 18.50
N TYR A 81 7.07 1.12 17.57
CA TYR A 81 7.57 0.80 16.25
C TYR A 81 7.03 1.84 15.26
N ILE A 82 7.91 2.70 14.77
CA ILE A 82 7.58 3.66 13.71
C ILE A 82 7.98 3.03 12.37
N PRO A 83 7.07 2.80 11.42
CA PRO A 83 7.44 2.25 10.14
C PRO A 83 8.27 3.27 9.37
N LEU A 84 9.38 2.82 8.78
CA LEU A 84 10.18 3.59 7.85
C LEU A 84 9.83 3.19 6.42
N VAL A 85 9.97 4.14 5.51
CA VAL A 85 9.72 3.94 4.09
C VAL A 85 10.95 4.27 3.28
N ASP A 86 11.05 3.61 2.12
CA ASP A 86 11.99 3.96 1.08
C ASP A 86 11.76 5.43 0.64
N ARG A 87 12.84 6.11 0.27
CA ARG A 87 12.76 7.45 -0.33
C ARG A 87 12.16 7.41 -1.73
N LYS A 88 12.25 6.28 -2.43
CA LYS A 88 11.70 6.09 -3.77
C LYS A 88 10.18 5.96 -3.72
N PRO A 89 9.42 6.87 -4.35
CA PRO A 89 7.98 6.74 -4.46
C PRO A 89 7.59 5.65 -5.47
N TYR A 90 6.50 4.96 -5.16
CA TYR A 90 5.88 3.96 -6.03
C TYR A 90 4.43 4.32 -6.31
N ARG A 91 3.96 3.98 -7.50
CA ARG A 91 2.58 4.13 -7.94
C ARG A 91 1.91 2.77 -8.01
N VAL A 92 0.67 2.72 -7.53
CA VAL A 92 -0.16 1.53 -7.57
C VAL A 92 -1.06 1.60 -8.81
N HIS A 93 -0.93 0.61 -9.68
CA HIS A 93 -1.75 0.39 -10.87
C HIS A 93 -2.64 -0.83 -10.64
N LYS A 94 -3.96 -0.66 -10.75
CA LYS A 94 -4.91 -1.78 -10.68
C LYS A 94 -5.21 -2.27 -12.08
N PHE A 95 -5.06 -3.58 -12.32
CA PHE A 95 -5.45 -4.18 -13.58
C PHE A 95 -6.96 -4.39 -13.63
N HIS A 96 -7.58 -3.92 -14.71
CA HIS A 96 -8.98 -4.13 -15.01
C HIS A 96 -9.11 -4.98 -16.27
N SER A 97 -9.48 -6.24 -16.09
CA SER A 97 -9.62 -7.19 -17.20
C SER A 97 -10.97 -7.01 -17.89
N LEU A 98 -10.96 -6.34 -19.04
CA LEU A 98 -12.16 -6.10 -19.85
C LEU A 98 -12.33 -7.16 -20.95
N PRO A 99 -13.51 -7.79 -21.06
CA PRO A 99 -13.85 -8.59 -22.23
C PRO A 99 -13.96 -7.70 -23.47
N ILE A 100 -13.38 -8.14 -24.58
CA ILE A 100 -13.52 -7.52 -25.89
C ILE A 100 -14.18 -8.56 -26.81
N PRO A 101 -15.29 -8.24 -27.50
CA PRO A 101 -15.91 -9.15 -28.45
C PRO A 101 -14.92 -9.60 -29.52
N GLN A 102 -14.93 -10.90 -29.80
CA GLN A 102 -14.09 -11.57 -30.77
C GLN A 102 -14.93 -12.59 -31.53
N LYS A 103 -14.62 -12.78 -32.82
CA LYS A 103 -15.20 -13.87 -33.60
C LYS A 103 -14.45 -15.16 -33.22
N GLY A 104 -15.20 -16.22 -32.91
CA GLY A 104 -14.67 -17.57 -32.76
C GLY A 104 -14.15 -18.10 -34.09
N GLN A 105 -13.49 -19.27 -34.04
CA GLN A 105 -12.91 -19.91 -35.23
C GLN A 105 -13.94 -20.12 -36.35
N ASP A 106 -15.18 -20.46 -36.00
CA ASP A 106 -16.24 -20.75 -36.98
C ASP A 106 -16.96 -19.49 -37.49
N SER A 107 -16.47 -18.28 -37.16
CA SER A 107 -17.00 -16.95 -37.54
C SER A 107 -18.46 -16.63 -37.14
N THR A 108 -19.24 -17.65 -36.77
CA THR A 108 -20.64 -17.59 -36.33
C THR A 108 -20.74 -17.50 -34.80
N THR A 109 -19.77 -18.06 -34.09
CA THR A 109 -19.71 -18.01 -32.63
C THR A 109 -19.12 -16.68 -32.17
N LEU A 110 -19.91 -15.86 -31.49
CA LEU A 110 -19.44 -14.66 -30.80
C LEU A 110 -18.95 -15.06 -29.41
N GLY A 111 -17.73 -14.64 -29.08
CA GLY A 111 -17.16 -14.77 -27.74
C GLY A 111 -16.43 -13.50 -27.33
N ALA A 112 -15.86 -13.50 -26.13
CA ALA A 112 -15.04 -12.40 -25.63
C ALA A 112 -13.64 -12.91 -25.29
N ALA A 113 -12.63 -12.20 -25.79
CA ALA A 113 -11.28 -12.33 -25.29
C ALA A 113 -11.02 -11.30 -24.19
N HIS A 114 -10.28 -11.69 -23.16
CA HIS A 114 -9.70 -10.75 -22.20
C HIS A 114 -8.34 -11.23 -21.74
N ILE A 115 -7.51 -10.29 -21.32
CA ILE A 115 -6.23 -10.59 -20.70
C ILE A 115 -6.47 -10.88 -19.21
N LYS A 116 -6.00 -12.03 -18.72
CA LYS A 116 -6.04 -12.38 -17.31
C LYS A 116 -4.68 -12.07 -16.65
N PRO A 117 -4.58 -11.01 -15.83
CA PRO A 117 -3.34 -10.69 -15.13
C PRO A 117 -3.03 -11.74 -14.05
N THR A 118 -1.75 -11.94 -13.78
CA THR A 118 -1.30 -12.83 -12.69
C THR A 118 -1.63 -12.25 -11.31
N HIS A 119 -1.64 -10.92 -11.19
CA HIS A 119 -1.90 -10.19 -9.96
C HIS A 119 -2.86 -9.04 -10.23
N LEU A 120 -3.61 -8.60 -9.22
CA LEU A 120 -4.59 -7.51 -9.37
C LEU A 120 -3.95 -6.13 -9.40
N TYR A 121 -2.78 -5.98 -8.79
CA TYR A 121 -2.09 -4.71 -8.64
C TYR A 121 -0.63 -4.84 -9.10
N LEU A 122 -0.18 -3.83 -9.82
CA LEU A 122 1.21 -3.58 -10.11
C LEU A 122 1.67 -2.34 -9.35
N ILE A 123 2.79 -2.44 -8.66
CA ILE A 123 3.42 -1.35 -7.95
C ILE A 123 4.70 -1.04 -8.71
N LEU A 124 4.78 0.16 -9.27
CA LEU A 124 5.84 0.58 -10.17
C LEU A 124 6.50 1.84 -9.61
N SER A 125 7.83 1.88 -9.56
CA SER A 125 8.56 3.07 -9.16
C SER A 125 8.29 4.21 -10.14
N GLU A 126 8.37 5.47 -9.71
CA GLU A 126 8.08 6.60 -10.61
C GLU A 126 9.05 6.70 -11.80
N ASP A 127 10.27 6.18 -11.67
CA ASP A 127 11.25 6.08 -12.76
C ASP A 127 11.06 4.82 -13.64
N HIS A 128 10.02 4.02 -13.36
CA HIS A 128 9.67 2.76 -14.01
C HIS A 128 10.75 1.66 -13.96
N LYS A 129 11.81 1.84 -13.17
CA LYS A 129 12.93 0.89 -13.10
C LYS A 129 12.65 -0.32 -12.22
N GLN A 130 11.78 -0.18 -11.23
CA GLN A 130 11.53 -1.20 -10.23
C GLN A 130 10.05 -1.47 -10.08
N TYR A 131 9.70 -2.74 -9.89
CA TYR A 131 8.31 -3.13 -9.71
C TYR A 131 8.12 -4.28 -8.72
N MET A 132 6.88 -4.40 -8.25
CA MET A 132 6.35 -5.48 -7.43
C MET A 132 4.89 -5.71 -7.80
N LYS A 133 4.36 -6.92 -7.56
CA LYS A 133 2.98 -7.29 -7.93
C LYS A 133 2.21 -7.73 -6.70
N TYR A 134 1.06 -7.13 -6.42
CA TYR A 134 0.23 -7.45 -5.24
C TYR A 134 -1.14 -7.99 -5.64
N ASN A 135 -1.70 -8.83 -4.78
CA ASN A 135 -3.13 -9.13 -4.78
C ASN A 135 -3.84 -8.28 -3.73
N GLN A 136 -5.13 -8.54 -3.55
CA GLN A 136 -5.94 -7.79 -2.58
C GLN A 136 -5.41 -7.98 -1.15
N LEU A 137 -4.96 -9.19 -0.81
CA LEU A 137 -4.44 -9.52 0.53
C LEU A 137 -3.23 -8.67 0.92
N GLU A 138 -2.29 -8.43 0.01
CA GLU A 138 -1.14 -7.57 0.26
C GLU A 138 -1.56 -6.10 0.31
N MET A 139 -2.47 -5.68 -0.57
CA MET A 139 -3.00 -4.31 -0.57
C MET A 139 -3.77 -3.95 0.72
N ASP A 140 -4.43 -4.93 1.34
CA ASP A 140 -5.17 -4.75 2.59
C ASP A 140 -4.25 -4.52 3.80
N LYS A 141 -2.97 -4.91 3.70
CA LYS A 141 -1.95 -4.64 4.73
C LYS A 141 -1.40 -3.20 4.66
N CYS A 142 -1.72 -2.45 3.60
CA CYS A 142 -1.25 -1.07 3.47
C CYS A 142 -2.01 -0.12 4.40
N ILE A 143 -1.29 0.77 5.06
CA ILE A 143 -1.86 1.86 5.84
C ILE A 143 -2.21 3.01 4.88
N LYS A 144 -3.50 3.26 4.68
CA LYS A 144 -4.00 4.32 3.78
C LYS A 144 -4.17 5.66 4.50
N ARG A 145 -3.71 6.74 3.86
CA ARG A 145 -3.88 8.13 4.29
C ARG A 145 -4.44 8.99 3.15
N GLN A 146 -4.80 10.24 3.48
CA GLN A 146 -5.35 11.19 2.51
C GLN A 146 -4.46 11.42 1.29
N HIS A 147 -3.13 11.33 1.46
CA HIS A 147 -2.17 11.66 0.40
C HIS A 147 -1.13 10.57 0.09
N LEU A 148 -1.11 9.48 0.85
CA LEU A 148 -0.13 8.40 0.66
C LEU A 148 -0.66 7.07 1.19
N SER A 149 -0.08 5.98 0.70
CA SER A 149 -0.27 4.64 1.26
C SER A 149 1.08 4.08 1.66
N ILE A 150 1.18 3.58 2.89
CA ILE A 150 2.39 2.93 3.40
C ILE A 150 2.16 1.43 3.29
N CYS A 151 2.88 0.78 2.40
CA CYS A 151 2.74 -0.65 2.15
C CYS A 151 3.99 -1.39 2.63
N PRO A 152 3.86 -2.51 3.36
CA PRO A 152 5.00 -3.36 3.65
C PRO A 152 5.54 -3.95 2.35
N ILE A 153 6.85 -4.12 2.22
CA ILE A 153 7.47 -4.87 1.13
C ILE A 153 7.25 -6.35 1.43
N SER A 154 6.21 -6.93 0.83
CA SER A 154 5.82 -8.33 1.06
C SER A 154 6.27 -9.26 -0.07
N MET A 155 6.73 -8.69 -1.18
CA MET A 155 7.27 -9.41 -2.33
C MET A 155 8.61 -8.80 -2.76
N ALA A 156 9.41 -9.58 -3.48
CA ALA A 156 10.69 -9.12 -4.00
C ALA A 156 10.50 -7.96 -5.00
N ILE A 157 11.30 -6.91 -4.83
CA ILE A 157 11.41 -5.82 -5.79
C ILE A 157 12.22 -6.34 -6.98
N ARG A 158 11.69 -6.14 -8.19
CA ARG A 158 12.30 -6.60 -9.44
C ARG A 158 12.68 -5.41 -10.30
N GLU A 159 13.75 -5.56 -11.07
CA GLU A 159 14.17 -4.57 -12.06
C GLU A 159 13.36 -4.75 -13.36
N SER A 160 12.67 -3.70 -13.80
CA SER A 160 11.80 -3.72 -14.98
C SER A 160 12.54 -4.04 -16.27
N TYR A 161 13.79 -3.56 -16.42
CA TYR A 161 14.59 -3.76 -17.64
C TYR A 161 15.06 -5.21 -17.83
N LEU A 162 15.07 -6.02 -16.77
CA LEU A 162 15.38 -7.45 -16.82
C LEU A 162 14.11 -8.32 -16.89
N SER A 163 12.93 -7.70 -16.87
CA SER A 163 11.67 -8.42 -16.76
C SER A 163 11.31 -9.11 -18.06
N SER A 164 11.06 -10.42 -17.99
CA SER A 164 10.36 -11.17 -19.02
C SER A 164 8.85 -11.26 -18.77
N GLU A 165 8.34 -10.56 -17.75
CA GLU A 165 6.92 -10.59 -17.41
C GLU A 165 6.10 -9.71 -18.35
N TRP A 166 5.15 -10.32 -19.05
CA TRP A 166 4.33 -9.66 -20.05
C TRP A 166 3.51 -8.50 -19.48
N GLU A 167 3.09 -8.52 -18.20
CA GLU A 167 2.36 -7.40 -17.60
C GLU A 167 3.18 -6.11 -17.59
N ILE A 168 4.48 -6.22 -17.30
CA ILE A 168 5.41 -5.09 -17.26
C ILE A 168 5.73 -4.62 -18.65
N ILE A 169 6.06 -5.56 -19.55
CA ILE A 169 6.39 -5.25 -20.93
C ILE A 169 5.20 -4.55 -21.59
N LEU A 170 3.98 -5.08 -21.43
CA LEU A 170 2.77 -4.49 -22.01
C LEU A 170 2.49 -3.08 -21.49
N LEU A 171 2.78 -2.80 -20.21
CA LEU A 171 2.55 -1.48 -19.63
C LEU A 171 3.60 -0.46 -20.08
N LEU A 172 4.87 -0.86 -20.18
CA LEU A 172 5.99 0.04 -20.46
C LEU A 172 6.24 0.20 -21.96
N ASP A 173 6.08 -0.86 -22.76
CA ASP A 173 6.30 -0.90 -24.20
C ASP A 173 5.29 -1.84 -24.89
N PRO A 174 4.05 -1.36 -25.15
CA PRO A 174 2.99 -2.17 -25.72
C PRO A 174 3.27 -2.52 -27.18
N THR A 175 3.81 -3.73 -27.41
CA THR A 175 4.05 -4.29 -28.76
C THR A 175 3.12 -5.48 -29.05
N GLN A 176 2.96 -5.79 -30.35
CA GLN A 176 2.20 -6.98 -30.78
C GLN A 176 2.82 -8.29 -30.24
N ASP A 177 4.14 -8.35 -30.14
CA ASP A 177 4.82 -9.53 -29.59
C ASP A 177 4.63 -9.64 -28.07
N ALA A 178 4.57 -8.52 -27.34
CA ALA A 178 4.21 -8.53 -25.92
C ALA A 178 2.76 -9.03 -25.71
N LEU A 179 1.83 -8.60 -26.57
CA LEU A 179 0.43 -9.06 -26.54
C LEU A 179 0.30 -10.58 -26.75
N ARG A 180 1.13 -11.16 -27.62
CA ARG A 180 1.13 -12.62 -27.89
C ARG A 180 1.60 -13.46 -26.69
N GLN A 181 2.36 -12.87 -25.77
CA GLN A 181 2.83 -13.52 -24.55
C GLN A 181 1.82 -13.41 -23.40
N CYS A 182 0.81 -12.55 -23.54
CA CYS A 182 -0.21 -12.35 -22.52
C CYS A 182 -1.07 -13.60 -22.34
N ASN A 183 -1.52 -13.83 -21.11
CA ASN A 183 -2.51 -14.88 -20.82
C ASN A 183 -3.90 -14.45 -21.29
N LEU A 184 -4.23 -14.79 -22.54
CA LEU A 184 -5.52 -14.51 -23.15
C LEU A 184 -6.53 -15.60 -22.81
N MET A 185 -7.66 -15.17 -22.24
CA MET A 185 -8.80 -16.03 -21.95
C MET A 185 -9.90 -15.74 -22.95
N PHE A 186 -10.49 -16.79 -23.53
CA PHE A 186 -11.63 -16.68 -24.44
C PHE A 186 -12.86 -17.35 -23.83
N ASN A 187 -13.93 -16.59 -23.69
CA ASN A 187 -15.20 -17.06 -23.12
C ASN A 187 -16.33 -16.89 -24.13
N LEU A 188 -17.22 -17.87 -24.22
CA LEU A 188 -18.38 -17.83 -25.11
C LEU A 188 -19.63 -17.25 -24.42
N GLU A 189 -19.64 -17.22 -23.10
CA GLU A 189 -20.78 -16.76 -22.33
C GLU A 189 -20.90 -15.24 -22.35
N PRO A 190 -22.10 -14.69 -22.61
CA PRO A 190 -22.38 -13.26 -22.46
C PRO A 190 -21.87 -12.76 -21.12
N SER A 191 -21.06 -11.70 -21.16
CA SER A 191 -20.50 -11.12 -19.96
C SER A 191 -20.55 -9.62 -20.06
N THR A 192 -21.05 -9.01 -18.99
CA THR A 192 -21.01 -7.57 -18.82
C THR A 192 -20.14 -7.28 -17.62
N LYS A 193 -19.11 -6.45 -17.80
CA LYS A 193 -18.24 -6.01 -16.71
C LYS A 193 -18.34 -4.51 -16.54
N TRP A 194 -18.41 -4.08 -15.28
CA TRP A 194 -18.40 -2.68 -14.87
C TRP A 194 -17.32 -2.49 -13.80
N TYR A 195 -16.49 -1.49 -13.99
CA TYR A 195 -15.46 -1.08 -13.04
C TYR A 195 -15.59 0.41 -12.79
N TYR A 196 -15.84 0.79 -11.54
CA TYR A 196 -15.78 2.20 -11.15
C TYR A 196 -14.34 2.63 -10.94
N LEU A 197 -13.93 3.68 -11.64
CA LEU A 197 -12.60 4.28 -11.55
C LEU A 197 -12.66 5.49 -10.61
N SER A 198 -12.43 5.26 -9.32
CA SER A 198 -12.53 6.30 -8.28
C SER A 198 -11.69 7.54 -8.58
N HIS A 199 -10.49 7.38 -9.15
CA HIS A 199 -9.60 8.50 -9.48
C HIS A 199 -10.11 9.36 -10.65
N LYS A 200 -10.98 8.81 -11.52
CA LYS A 200 -11.57 9.54 -12.65
C LYS A 200 -13.05 9.87 -12.44
N SER A 201 -13.62 9.43 -11.32
CA SER A 201 -15.06 9.49 -11.04
C SER A 201 -15.91 9.00 -12.23
N SER A 202 -15.47 7.90 -12.86
CA SER A 202 -16.07 7.40 -14.10
C SER A 202 -16.22 5.88 -14.10
N TRP A 203 -17.08 5.38 -14.98
CA TRP A 203 -17.27 3.94 -15.18
C TRP A 203 -16.53 3.47 -16.42
N LEU A 204 -15.78 2.39 -16.24
CA LEU A 204 -15.23 1.59 -17.31
C LEU A 204 -16.12 0.36 -17.48
N TYR A 205 -16.66 0.15 -18.66
CA TYR A 205 -17.56 -0.97 -18.89
C TYR A 205 -17.30 -1.66 -20.23
N SER A 206 -17.65 -2.92 -20.29
CA SER A 206 -17.73 -3.68 -21.53
C SER A 206 -18.95 -4.59 -21.48
N ILE A 207 -19.73 -4.55 -22.56
CA ILE A 207 -20.95 -5.32 -22.73
C ILE A 207 -20.71 -6.30 -23.88
N MET A 208 -20.86 -7.58 -23.60
CA MET A 208 -21.01 -8.60 -24.62
C MET A 208 -22.41 -9.18 -24.53
N THR A 209 -23.19 -8.93 -25.59
CA THR A 209 -24.54 -9.47 -25.81
C THR A 209 -24.50 -10.59 -26.84
#